data_AF-A0A960SHN1-F1
#
_entry.id   AF-A0A960SHN1-F1
#
_cell.length_a   1.000
_cell.length_b   1.000
_cell.length_c   1.000
_cell.angle_alpha   90.00
_cell.angle_beta   90.00
_cell.angle_gamma   90.00
#
_symmetry.space_group_name_H-M   'P 1'
#
loop_
_entity.id
_entity.type
_entity.pdbx_description
1 polymer ?
#
loop_
_entity_poly.entity_id
_entity_poly.type
_entity_poly.pdbx_seq_one_letter_code
_entity_poly.pdbx_strand_id
1 'polypeptide(L)'
;MRIYRFFLLSLSLIAVPNLIQAAGFKDDFSDPKLELRQALRGEWTYKDGVASCVSDPELYKQFANHGPILRWPVEFTNGTVECEFKPEGCQRVVITLNEDGHVFRISLTEEKNTRIFGWIGKSSKENKPETIAKDGVPSVDSIDGQWTRLRLTINGDTGVIQIGDYKATLKHGSLARRKGEFTISFAFGSCAVRNVSVKVK
;
A
#
# COMPACT_ATOMS: atom_id res chain seq x y z
N MET A 1 -63.51 -39.80 10.27
CA MET A 1 -62.67 -39.68 9.06
C MET A 1 -61.67 -38.55 9.29
N ARG A 2 -60.40 -38.87 9.61
CA ARG A 2 -59.35 -37.88 9.97
C ARG A 2 -58.46 -37.63 8.76
N ILE A 3 -58.36 -36.37 8.33
CA ILE A 3 -57.45 -35.93 7.26
C ILE A 3 -56.20 -35.36 7.92
N TYR A 4 -55.05 -36.03 7.74
CA TYR A 4 -53.75 -35.51 8.16
C TYR A 4 -53.19 -34.59 7.06
N ARG A 5 -53.00 -33.31 7.38
CA ARG A 5 -52.22 -32.37 6.55
C ARG A 5 -50.75 -32.50 6.94
N PHE A 6 -49.93 -33.03 6.05
CA PHE A 6 -48.47 -32.95 6.16
C PHE A 6 -48.01 -31.59 5.60
N PHE A 7 -47.55 -30.72 6.49
CA PHE A 7 -46.77 -29.53 6.11
C PHE A 7 -45.29 -29.96 6.00
N LEU A 8 -44.77 -30.00 4.78
CA LEU A 8 -43.33 -30.13 4.52
C LEU A 8 -42.70 -28.74 4.73
N LEU A 9 -42.03 -28.53 5.86
CA LEU A 9 -41.12 -27.40 6.05
C LEU A 9 -39.85 -27.66 5.23
N SER A 10 -39.66 -26.94 4.14
CA SER A 10 -38.37 -26.86 3.45
C SER A 10 -37.42 -25.98 4.26
N LEU A 11 -36.48 -26.60 4.96
CA LEU A 11 -35.41 -25.91 5.67
C LEU A 11 -34.39 -25.40 4.64
N SER A 12 -34.52 -24.15 4.20
CA SER A 12 -33.52 -23.49 3.35
C SER A 12 -32.27 -23.20 4.19
N LEU A 13 -31.19 -23.97 3.99
CA LEU A 13 -29.87 -23.61 4.49
C LEU A 13 -29.44 -22.30 3.80
N ILE A 14 -29.51 -21.19 4.53
CA ILE A 14 -28.85 -19.95 4.12
C ILE A 14 -27.35 -20.17 4.38
N ALA A 15 -26.59 -20.39 3.31
CA ALA A 15 -25.14 -20.34 3.36
C ALA A 15 -24.74 -18.90 3.70
N VAL A 16 -24.42 -18.64 4.97
CA VAL A 16 -23.80 -17.38 5.38
C VAL A 16 -22.37 -17.43 4.84
N PRO A 17 -21.97 -16.56 3.89
CA PRO A 17 -20.57 -16.49 3.50
C PRO A 17 -19.78 -16.07 4.74
N ASN A 18 -18.88 -16.95 5.20
CA ASN A 18 -17.84 -16.56 6.15
C ASN A 18 -17.02 -15.47 5.47
N LEU A 19 -17.29 -14.22 5.82
CA LEU A 19 -16.37 -13.10 5.60
C LEU A 19 -15.13 -13.41 6.44
N ILE A 20 -14.18 -14.14 5.85
CA ILE A 20 -12.81 -14.17 6.35
C ILE A 20 -12.31 -12.74 6.18
N GLN A 21 -12.46 -11.94 7.23
CA GLN A 21 -11.82 -10.64 7.30
C GLN A 21 -10.32 -10.93 7.25
N ALA A 22 -9.66 -10.49 6.18
CA ALA A 22 -8.23 -10.70 6.03
C ALA A 22 -7.54 -10.15 7.27
N ALA A 23 -6.77 -11.00 7.95
CA ALA A 23 -5.94 -10.55 9.05
C ALA A 23 -4.93 -9.54 8.48
N GLY A 24 -4.78 -8.41 9.18
CA GLY A 24 -3.67 -7.49 8.91
C GLY A 24 -2.31 -8.19 9.06
N PHE A 25 -1.23 -7.49 8.74
CA PHE A 25 0.12 -8.01 8.89
C PHE A 25 1.04 -7.02 9.60
N LYS A 26 2.14 -7.55 10.13
CA LYS A 26 3.30 -6.79 10.60
C LYS A 26 4.56 -7.44 10.04
N ASP A 27 5.47 -6.62 9.55
CA ASP A 27 6.78 -7.02 9.06
C ASP A 27 7.83 -6.04 9.60
N ASP A 28 8.60 -6.51 10.58
CA ASP A 28 9.74 -5.79 11.15
C ASP A 28 11.08 -6.31 10.60
N PHE A 29 11.05 -7.12 9.53
CA PHE A 29 12.22 -7.69 8.86
C PHE A 29 13.17 -8.49 9.77
N SER A 30 12.70 -8.94 10.94
CA SER A 30 13.44 -9.87 11.80
C SER A 30 13.60 -11.26 11.16
N ASP A 31 12.59 -11.69 10.38
CA ASP A 31 12.68 -12.88 9.53
C ASP A 31 13.00 -12.48 8.07
N PRO A 32 14.20 -12.79 7.56
CA PRO A 32 14.57 -12.49 6.17
C PRO A 32 13.74 -13.29 5.15
N LYS A 33 13.08 -14.39 5.56
CA LYS A 33 12.32 -15.31 4.70
C LYS A 33 10.81 -15.26 4.93
N LEU A 34 10.29 -14.22 5.58
CA LEU A 34 8.86 -14.04 5.82
C LEU A 34 8.04 -14.28 4.52
N GLU A 35 7.25 -15.36 4.48
CA GLU A 35 6.60 -15.84 3.25
C GLU A 35 5.66 -14.82 2.60
N LEU A 36 5.02 -13.97 3.41
CA LEU A 36 4.10 -12.93 2.93
C LEU A 36 4.81 -11.84 2.11
N ARG A 37 6.08 -11.54 2.44
CA ARG A 37 6.83 -10.45 1.81
C ARG A 37 7.39 -10.91 0.47
N GLN A 38 7.10 -10.12 -0.56
CA GLN A 38 7.57 -10.38 -1.92
C GLN A 38 8.54 -9.28 -2.35
N ALA A 39 9.82 -9.63 -2.45
CA ALA A 39 10.83 -8.80 -3.11
C ALA A 39 10.71 -9.00 -4.63
N LEU A 40 9.80 -8.25 -5.25
CA LEU A 40 9.52 -8.42 -6.68
C LEU A 40 10.70 -7.98 -7.56
N ARG A 41 11.48 -6.99 -7.10
CA ARG A 41 12.62 -6.41 -7.84
C ARG A 41 13.66 -5.83 -6.90
N GLY A 42 14.90 -5.83 -7.36
CA GLY A 42 16.07 -5.34 -6.64
C GLY A 42 16.65 -6.39 -5.70
N GLU A 43 17.94 -6.29 -5.44
CA GLU A 43 18.63 -7.14 -4.49
C GLU A 43 18.43 -6.57 -3.08
N TRP A 44 17.39 -7.04 -2.38
CA TRP A 44 17.08 -6.62 -1.02
C TRP A 44 17.91 -7.42 0.00
N THR A 45 18.58 -6.70 0.89
CA THR A 45 19.25 -7.27 2.06
C THR A 45 18.40 -7.05 3.30
N TYR A 46 18.31 -8.06 4.17
CA TYR A 46 17.56 -8.01 5.42
C TYR A 46 18.53 -8.20 6.59
N LYS A 47 18.67 -7.18 7.43
CA LYS A 47 19.59 -7.22 8.56
C LYS A 47 19.12 -6.26 9.65
N ASP A 48 19.24 -6.68 10.92
CA ASP A 48 18.96 -5.84 12.09
C ASP A 48 17.57 -5.16 12.05
N GLY A 49 16.56 -5.88 11.55
CA GLY A 49 15.18 -5.39 11.44
C GLY A 49 14.96 -4.36 10.33
N VAL A 50 15.87 -4.29 9.35
CA VAL A 50 15.82 -3.36 8.22
C VAL A 50 15.96 -4.12 6.91
N ALA A 51 15.09 -3.80 5.95
CA ALA A 51 15.30 -4.14 4.55
C ALA A 51 16.00 -2.97 3.84
N SER A 52 17.07 -3.23 3.10
CA SER A 52 17.78 -2.21 2.34
C SER A 52 18.08 -2.67 0.93
N CYS A 53 18.00 -1.76 -0.04
CA CYS A 53 18.35 -2.02 -1.43
C CYS A 53 19.01 -0.79 -2.05
N VAL A 54 19.86 -1.01 -3.05
CA VAL A 54 20.41 0.03 -3.92
C VAL A 54 19.75 -0.11 -5.29
N SER A 55 19.22 0.98 -5.83
CA SER A 55 18.68 1.02 -7.18
C SER A 55 19.81 1.22 -8.16
N ASP A 56 20.32 0.13 -8.72
CA ASP A 56 21.31 0.17 -9.80
C ASP A 56 20.71 0.87 -11.06
N PRO A 57 21.33 1.97 -11.55
CA PRO A 57 20.89 2.66 -12.76
C PRO A 57 20.85 1.77 -14.03
N GLU A 58 21.69 0.73 -14.10
CA GLU A 58 21.70 -0.22 -15.22
C GLU A 58 20.49 -1.15 -15.15
N LEU A 59 20.20 -1.70 -13.96
CA LEU A 59 18.97 -2.47 -13.73
C LEU A 59 17.71 -1.61 -13.93
N TYR A 60 17.73 -0.34 -13.53
CA TYR A 60 16.62 0.57 -13.72
C TYR A 60 16.23 0.72 -15.20
N LYS A 61 17.23 0.84 -16.09
CA LYS A 61 17.01 0.87 -17.55
C LYS A 61 16.51 -0.48 -18.06
N GLN A 62 17.11 -1.58 -17.61
CA GLN A 62 16.72 -2.95 -18.00
C GLN A 62 15.25 -3.27 -17.65
N PHE A 63 14.77 -2.74 -16.53
CA PHE A 63 13.42 -2.97 -16.02
C PHE A 63 12.39 -1.92 -16.46
N ALA A 64 12.61 -1.30 -17.62
CA ALA A 64 11.72 -0.30 -18.21
C ALA A 64 11.41 0.86 -17.24
N ASN A 65 12.44 1.39 -16.58
CA ASN A 65 12.34 2.50 -15.63
C ASN A 65 11.51 2.18 -14.37
N HIS A 66 11.56 0.93 -13.93
CA HIS A 66 11.04 0.49 -12.63
C HIS A 66 12.23 0.13 -11.74
N GLY A 67 12.30 0.73 -10.55
CA GLY A 67 13.32 0.39 -9.57
C GLY A 67 12.89 -0.75 -8.65
N PRO A 68 13.59 -0.95 -7.52
CA PRO A 68 13.30 -2.01 -6.56
C PRO A 68 11.89 -1.91 -5.97
N ILE A 69 11.29 -3.07 -5.64
CA ILE A 69 9.90 -3.15 -5.16
C ILE A 69 9.78 -4.22 -4.08
N LEU A 70 9.23 -3.83 -2.93
CA LEU A 70 8.65 -4.76 -1.95
C LEU A 70 7.11 -4.73 -2.07
N ARG A 71 6.49 -5.90 -1.95
CA ARG A 71 5.05 -6.10 -1.98
C ARG A 71 4.59 -6.99 -0.82
N TRP A 72 3.45 -6.64 -0.26
CA TRP A 72 2.69 -7.48 0.68
C TRP A 72 1.26 -7.64 0.15
N PRO A 73 0.84 -8.87 -0.22
CA PRO A 73 -0.56 -9.17 -0.47
C PRO A 73 -1.37 -8.95 0.81
N VAL A 74 -2.40 -8.10 0.75
CA VAL A 74 -3.28 -7.82 1.88
C VAL A 74 -4.61 -7.26 1.38
N GLU A 75 -5.70 -7.90 1.78
CA GLU A 75 -7.03 -7.48 1.36
C GLU A 75 -7.68 -6.58 2.41
N PHE A 76 -8.07 -5.36 2.05
CA PHE A 76 -8.78 -4.48 2.98
C PHE A 76 -9.50 -3.34 2.25
N THR A 77 -10.53 -2.80 2.88
CA THR A 77 -11.16 -1.54 2.45
C THR A 77 -10.80 -0.43 3.44
N ASN A 78 -11.02 -0.69 4.73
CA ASN A 78 -10.71 0.20 5.84
C ASN A 78 -9.54 -0.36 6.64
N GLY A 79 -8.73 0.53 7.24
CA GLY A 79 -7.59 0.09 8.00
C GLY A 79 -6.54 1.17 8.19
N THR A 80 -5.40 0.79 8.74
CA THR A 80 -4.23 1.66 8.88
C THR A 80 -3.02 1.00 8.26
N VAL A 81 -2.35 1.71 7.36
CA VAL A 81 -1.07 1.33 6.77
C VAL A 81 0.02 2.15 7.43
N GLU A 82 1.08 1.51 7.90
CA GLU A 82 2.25 2.18 8.49
C GLU A 82 3.54 1.59 7.96
N CYS A 83 4.53 2.45 7.73
CA CYS A 83 5.92 2.04 7.48
C CYS A 83 6.87 3.17 7.86
N GLU A 84 8.15 2.83 8.01
CA GLU A 84 9.24 3.78 8.05
C GLU A 84 10.19 3.50 6.88
N PHE A 85 10.67 4.55 6.24
CA PHE A 85 11.63 4.44 5.15
C PHE A 85 12.66 5.55 5.22
N LYS A 86 13.85 5.29 4.70
CA LYS A 86 14.98 6.23 4.63
C LYS A 86 15.54 6.21 3.21
N PRO A 87 15.15 7.16 2.35
CA PRO A 87 15.78 7.32 1.04
C PRO A 87 17.16 7.96 1.20
N GLU A 88 18.10 7.62 0.33
CA GLU A 88 19.41 8.28 0.21
C GLU A 88 19.77 8.41 -1.27
N GLY A 89 19.77 9.64 -1.79
CA GLY A 89 20.00 9.93 -3.20
C GLY A 89 18.93 9.35 -4.14
N CYS A 90 17.71 9.11 -3.63
CA CYS A 90 16.59 8.64 -4.44
C CYS A 90 15.97 9.80 -5.24
N GLN A 91 15.63 9.57 -6.51
CA GLN A 91 14.81 10.52 -7.27
C GLN A 91 13.32 10.42 -6.94
N ARG A 92 12.89 9.24 -6.49
CA ARG A 92 11.52 9.02 -6.03
C ARG A 92 11.39 7.87 -5.04
N VAL A 93 10.42 8.00 -4.16
CA VAL A 93 9.84 6.91 -3.37
C VAL A 93 8.34 6.88 -3.65
N VAL A 94 7.81 5.71 -3.96
CA VAL A 94 6.42 5.50 -4.34
C VAL A 94 5.80 4.44 -3.45
N ILE A 95 4.72 4.82 -2.79
CA ILE A 95 3.92 3.92 -1.95
C ILE A 95 2.58 3.75 -2.63
N THR A 96 2.18 2.51 -2.89
CA THR A 96 0.95 2.23 -3.63
C THR A 96 0.08 1.21 -2.92
N LEU A 97 -1.22 1.49 -2.90
CA LEU A 97 -2.26 0.51 -2.64
C LEU A 97 -2.83 0.07 -3.98
N ASN A 98 -2.81 -1.22 -4.27
CA ASN A 98 -3.30 -1.75 -5.54
C ASN A 98 -4.40 -2.80 -5.34
N GLU A 99 -5.06 -3.09 -6.46
CA GLU A 99 -5.97 -4.21 -6.65
C GLU A 99 -5.82 -4.64 -8.13
N ASP A 100 -6.89 -4.59 -8.94
CA ASP A 100 -6.83 -4.74 -10.39
C ASP A 100 -6.22 -3.48 -11.03
N GLY A 101 -4.95 -3.19 -10.74
CA GLY A 101 -4.27 -1.93 -11.04
C GLY A 101 -4.18 -1.00 -9.82
N HIS A 102 -3.74 0.25 -10.02
CA HIS A 102 -3.51 1.19 -8.92
C HIS A 102 -4.83 1.73 -8.35
N VAL A 103 -4.94 1.77 -7.02
CA VAL A 103 -6.08 2.35 -6.30
C VAL A 103 -5.71 3.73 -5.75
N PHE A 104 -4.58 3.81 -5.04
CA PHE A 104 -4.13 5.01 -4.36
C PHE A 104 -2.61 5.04 -4.31
N ARG A 105 -2.01 6.20 -4.53
CA ARG A 105 -0.56 6.36 -4.58
C ARG A 105 -0.11 7.62 -3.86
N ILE A 106 0.99 7.48 -3.15
CA ILE A 106 1.82 8.57 -2.65
C ILE A 106 3.10 8.51 -3.48
N SER A 107 3.40 9.58 -4.21
CA SER A 107 4.62 9.72 -4.99
C SER A 107 5.42 10.87 -4.40
N LEU A 108 6.51 10.53 -3.72
CA LEU A 108 7.49 11.49 -3.24
C LEU A 108 8.58 11.56 -4.29
N THR A 109 8.78 12.73 -4.86
CA THR A 109 9.77 12.98 -5.91
C THR A 109 10.53 14.26 -5.57
N GLU A 110 11.43 14.68 -6.44
CA GLU A 110 11.93 16.06 -6.45
C GLU A 110 10.75 17.05 -6.38
N GLU A 111 10.98 18.17 -5.69
CA GLU A 111 10.00 19.13 -5.13
C GLU A 111 8.71 19.35 -5.96
N LYS A 112 8.83 19.53 -7.28
CA LYS A 112 7.73 20.00 -8.13
C LYS A 112 6.68 18.95 -8.48
N ASN A 113 6.95 17.67 -8.23
CA ASN A 113 6.09 16.57 -8.72
C ASN A 113 5.55 15.66 -7.60
N THR A 114 5.84 16.00 -6.35
CA THR A 114 5.33 15.24 -5.20
C THR A 114 3.83 15.41 -5.09
N ARG A 115 3.10 14.29 -4.96
CA ARG A 115 1.65 14.31 -4.79
C ARG A 115 1.08 12.98 -4.28
N ILE A 116 -0.13 13.09 -3.76
CA ILE A 116 -1.02 12.00 -3.37
C ILE A 116 -2.19 11.98 -4.36
N PHE A 117 -2.51 10.82 -4.91
CA PHE A 117 -3.51 10.68 -5.97
C PHE A 117 -4.17 9.30 -5.96
N GLY A 118 -5.32 9.17 -6.62
CA GLY A 118 -6.08 7.93 -6.64
C GLY A 118 -6.89 7.72 -7.92
N TRP A 119 -7.36 6.48 -8.10
CA TRP A 119 -8.18 6.05 -9.23
C TRP A 119 -9.52 5.52 -8.71
N ILE A 120 -10.63 6.05 -9.22
CA ILE A 120 -11.97 5.57 -8.86
C ILE A 120 -12.39 4.36 -9.70
N GLY A 121 -11.97 4.30 -10.97
CA GLY A 121 -12.27 3.17 -11.87
C GLY A 121 -11.64 1.86 -11.40
N LYS A 122 -12.18 0.73 -11.86
CA LYS A 122 -11.75 -0.61 -11.43
C LYS A 122 -10.25 -0.83 -11.68
N SER A 123 -9.75 -0.36 -12.82
CA SER A 123 -8.32 -0.41 -13.12
C SER A 123 -7.71 0.92 -13.48
N SER A 124 -6.47 1.14 -13.04
CA SER A 124 -5.67 2.29 -13.47
C SER A 124 -5.33 2.27 -14.97
N LYS A 125 -5.65 1.19 -15.67
CA LYS A 125 -5.58 1.09 -17.15
C LYS A 125 -6.80 1.71 -17.84
N GLU A 126 -7.91 1.86 -17.12
CA GLU A 126 -9.22 2.29 -17.65
C GLU A 126 -9.51 3.76 -17.37
N ASN A 127 -8.87 4.36 -16.35
CA ASN A 127 -9.08 5.76 -15.99
C ASN A 127 -7.79 6.48 -15.59
N LYS A 128 -7.81 7.81 -15.67
CA LYS A 128 -6.72 8.66 -15.19
C LYS A 128 -6.81 8.86 -13.67
N PRO A 129 -5.68 9.08 -12.99
CA PRO A 129 -5.69 9.43 -11.58
C PRO A 129 -6.16 10.87 -11.36
N GLU A 130 -6.81 11.10 -10.23
CA GLU A 130 -7.11 12.43 -9.70
C GLU A 130 -6.15 12.77 -8.56
N THR A 131 -5.59 13.98 -8.58
CA THR A 131 -4.73 14.47 -7.50
C THR A 131 -5.59 14.81 -6.29
N ILE A 132 -5.23 14.25 -5.14
CA ILE A 132 -5.92 14.43 -3.85
C ILE A 132 -5.23 15.50 -3.01
N ALA A 133 -3.89 15.47 -2.96
CA ALA A 133 -3.08 16.46 -2.27
C ALA A 133 -1.72 16.63 -2.96
N LYS A 134 -1.17 17.83 -2.91
CA LYS A 134 0.15 18.18 -3.44
C LYS A 134 0.84 19.24 -2.58
N ASP A 135 0.06 20.19 -2.05
CA ASP A 135 0.59 21.30 -1.26
C ASP A 135 1.11 20.79 0.09
N GLY A 136 2.36 21.09 0.39
CA GLY A 136 3.03 20.70 1.64
C GLY A 136 3.41 19.22 1.75
N VAL A 137 3.06 18.38 0.77
CA VAL A 137 3.53 16.97 0.75
C VAL A 137 5.06 16.98 0.63
N PRO A 138 5.80 16.26 1.49
CA PRO A 138 7.26 16.32 1.50
C PRO A 138 7.85 15.76 0.21
N SER A 139 8.85 16.44 -0.34
CA SER A 139 9.65 15.95 -1.46
C SER A 139 10.61 14.86 -1.01
N VAL A 140 11.11 14.05 -1.94
CA VAL A 140 12.17 13.07 -1.63
C VAL A 140 13.44 13.78 -1.11
N ASP A 141 13.77 14.96 -1.65
CA ASP A 141 14.92 15.76 -1.22
C ASP A 141 14.77 16.25 0.24
N SER A 142 13.54 16.60 0.64
CA SER A 142 13.27 17.11 2.00
C SER A 142 13.44 16.04 3.09
N ILE A 143 13.43 14.76 2.73
CA ILE A 143 13.54 13.62 3.64
C ILE A 143 14.77 12.75 3.36
N ASP A 144 15.68 13.23 2.51
CA ASP A 144 16.87 12.49 2.11
C ASP A 144 17.79 12.22 3.32
N GLY A 145 18.25 10.98 3.45
CA GLY A 145 19.04 10.49 4.57
C GLY A 145 18.28 10.34 5.89
N GLN A 146 16.96 10.62 5.94
CA GLN A 146 16.17 10.66 7.17
C GLN A 146 15.15 9.52 7.25
N TRP A 147 15.08 8.88 8.43
CA TRP A 147 13.99 7.94 8.73
C TRP A 147 12.67 8.71 8.81
N THR A 148 11.81 8.48 7.82
CA THR A 148 10.51 9.12 7.71
C THR A 148 9.42 8.10 7.95
N ARG A 149 8.56 8.37 8.95
CA ARG A 149 7.37 7.55 9.21
C ARG A 149 6.22 7.98 8.32
N LEU A 150 5.59 7.01 7.69
CA LEU A 150 4.31 7.17 7.01
C LEU A 150 3.23 6.40 7.77
N ARG A 151 2.09 7.06 7.96
CA ARG A 151 0.87 6.45 8.49
C ARG A 151 -0.33 6.96 7.71
N LEU A 152 -1.12 6.04 7.16
CA LEU A 152 -2.37 6.33 6.48
C LEU A 152 -3.49 5.52 7.13
N THR A 153 -4.42 6.20 7.80
CA THR A 153 -5.65 5.58 8.33
C THR A 153 -6.81 5.87 7.38
N ILE A 154 -7.51 4.83 6.93
CA ILE A 154 -8.59 4.88 5.95
C ILE A 154 -9.91 4.47 6.60
N ASN A 155 -10.96 5.26 6.38
CA ASN A 155 -12.33 4.98 6.79
C ASN A 155 -13.31 5.46 5.71
N GLY A 156 -13.82 4.53 4.91
CA GLY A 156 -14.61 4.81 3.72
C GLY A 156 -13.80 5.60 2.70
N ASP A 157 -14.39 6.66 2.17
CA ASP A 157 -13.77 7.57 1.19
C ASP A 157 -12.87 8.64 1.82
N THR A 158 -12.60 8.54 3.12
CA THR A 158 -11.83 9.51 3.89
C THR A 158 -10.58 8.85 4.46
N GLY A 159 -9.48 9.58 4.52
CA GLY A 159 -8.25 9.12 5.15
C GLY A 159 -7.51 10.21 5.88
N VAL A 160 -6.77 9.86 6.92
CA VAL A 160 -5.85 10.77 7.61
C VAL A 160 -4.44 10.25 7.35
N ILE A 161 -3.61 11.10 6.75
CA ILE A 161 -2.23 10.78 6.41
C ILE A 161 -1.27 11.60 7.26
N GLN A 162 -0.17 10.95 7.68
CA GLN A 162 1.01 11.57 8.21
C GLN A 162 2.24 11.07 7.45
N ILE A 163 3.14 11.97 7.05
CA ILE A 163 4.44 11.68 6.44
C ILE A 163 5.47 12.57 7.13
N GLY A 164 6.26 12.02 8.05
CA GLY A 164 7.08 12.84 8.96
C GLY A 164 6.20 13.84 9.72
N ASP A 165 6.48 15.13 9.54
CA ASP A 165 5.71 16.22 10.14
C ASP A 165 4.49 16.65 9.31
N TYR A 166 4.44 16.32 8.02
CA TYR A 166 3.29 16.60 7.17
C TYR A 166 2.07 15.79 7.63
N LYS A 167 0.92 16.45 7.75
CA LYS A 167 -0.37 15.84 8.10
C LYS A 167 -1.48 16.42 7.24
N ALA A 168 -2.38 15.56 6.76
CA ALA A 168 -3.55 16.00 6.02
C ALA A 168 -4.74 15.05 6.21
N THR A 169 -5.94 15.60 6.08
CA THR A 169 -7.16 14.82 5.84
C THR A 169 -7.40 14.75 4.34
N LEU A 170 -7.59 13.54 3.83
CA LEU A 170 -7.81 13.21 2.44
C LEU A 170 -9.27 12.80 2.25
N LYS A 171 -9.89 13.24 1.15
CA LYS A 171 -11.23 12.82 0.74
C LYS A 171 -11.19 12.42 -0.73
N HIS A 172 -11.43 11.15 -1.03
CA HIS A 172 -11.39 10.64 -2.39
C HIS A 172 -12.07 9.28 -2.52
N GLY A 173 -12.83 9.05 -3.59
CA GLY A 173 -13.57 7.80 -3.81
C GLY A 173 -12.69 6.55 -3.88
N SER A 174 -11.43 6.69 -4.30
CA SER A 174 -10.49 5.56 -4.33
C SER A 174 -10.15 5.01 -2.94
N LEU A 175 -10.27 5.82 -1.88
CA LEU A 175 -10.05 5.37 -0.51
C LEU A 175 -11.13 4.39 -0.05
N ALA A 176 -12.36 4.47 -0.60
CA ALA A 176 -13.44 3.53 -0.30
C ALA A 176 -13.35 2.22 -1.08
N ARG A 177 -12.44 2.14 -2.06
CA ARG A 177 -12.25 0.91 -2.85
C ARG A 177 -11.57 -0.17 -2.02
N ARG A 178 -11.77 -1.42 -2.43
CA ARG A 178 -10.99 -2.56 -1.95
C ARG A 178 -9.54 -2.44 -2.43
N LYS A 179 -8.61 -2.85 -1.59
CA LYS A 179 -7.18 -3.03 -1.87
C LYS A 179 -6.87 -4.50 -1.72
N GLY A 180 -5.96 -5.02 -2.53
CA GLY A 180 -5.45 -6.39 -2.47
C GLY A 180 -3.94 -6.47 -2.21
N GLU A 181 -3.21 -5.36 -2.34
CA GLU A 181 -1.77 -5.32 -2.06
C GLU A 181 -1.31 -3.93 -1.61
N PHE A 182 -0.23 -3.95 -0.82
CA PHE A 182 0.56 -2.79 -0.44
C PHE A 182 1.96 -2.91 -1.04
N THR A 183 2.46 -1.85 -1.67
CA THR A 183 3.81 -1.83 -2.24
C THR A 183 4.59 -0.59 -1.88
N ILE A 184 5.90 -0.76 -1.73
CA ILE A 184 6.89 0.31 -1.63
C ILE A 184 7.90 0.11 -2.74
N SER A 185 8.17 1.15 -3.52
CA SER A 185 9.21 1.16 -4.53
C SER A 185 9.96 2.49 -4.54
N PHE A 186 11.14 2.49 -5.14
CA PHE A 186 11.94 3.70 -5.30
C PHE A 186 12.71 3.66 -6.62
N ALA A 187 13.35 4.75 -6.99
CA ALA A 187 14.28 4.79 -8.11
C ALA A 187 15.51 5.63 -7.78
N PHE A 188 16.67 5.16 -8.26
CA PHE A 188 17.99 5.70 -7.98
C PHE A 188 18.35 5.70 -6.49
N GLY A 189 19.65 5.86 -6.19
CA GLY A 189 20.14 5.89 -4.82
C GLY A 189 19.92 4.58 -4.08
N SER A 190 19.76 4.68 -2.75
CA SER A 190 19.44 3.56 -1.89
C SER A 190 18.23 3.87 -1.00
N CYS A 191 17.51 2.84 -0.58
CA CYS A 191 16.39 2.99 0.33
C CYS A 191 16.42 1.89 1.37
N ALA A 192 16.23 2.29 2.63
CA ALA A 192 16.00 1.39 3.75
C ALA A 192 14.53 1.46 4.20
N VAL A 193 13.97 0.33 4.62
CA VAL A 193 12.57 0.19 5.06
C VAL A 193 12.53 -0.62 6.35
N ARG A 194 11.67 -0.23 7.29
CA ARG A 194 11.39 -0.97 8.52
C ARG A 194 9.96 -0.77 9.00
N ASN A 195 9.54 -1.59 9.97
CA ASN A 195 8.27 -1.44 10.70
C ASN A 195 7.03 -1.33 9.78
N VAL A 196 6.92 -2.22 8.79
CA VAL A 196 5.78 -2.21 7.87
C VAL A 196 4.59 -2.91 8.52
N SER A 197 3.40 -2.33 8.44
CA SER A 197 2.19 -3.00 8.90
C SER A 197 0.93 -2.52 8.17
N VAL A 198 -0.04 -3.42 8.07
CA VAL A 198 -1.42 -3.06 7.73
C VAL A 198 -2.33 -3.65 8.80
N LYS A 199 -3.13 -2.80 9.43
CA LYS A 199 -4.17 -3.20 10.39
C LYS A 199 -5.53 -3.03 9.71
N VAL A 200 -6.24 -4.14 9.50
CA VAL A 200 -7.58 -4.13 8.89
C VAL A 200 -8.63 -3.81 9.96
N LYS A 201 -9.65 -3.02 9.60
CA LYS A 201 -10.79 -2.66 10.45
C LYS A 201 -12.07 -3.29 9.93
#